data_AF-A0A1E5GTQ4-F1
#
_entry.id   AF-A0A1E5GTQ4-F1
#
_cell.length_a   1.000
_cell.length_b   1.000
_cell.length_c   1.000
_cell.angle_alpha   90.00
_cell.angle_beta   90.00
_cell.angle_gamma   90.00
#
_symmetry.space_group_name_H-M   'P 1'
#
loop_
_entity.id
_entity.type
_entity.pdbx_description
1 polymer ?
#
loop_
_entity_poly.entity_id
_entity_poly.type
_entity_poly.pdbx_seq_one_letter_code
_entity_poly.pdbx_strand_id
1 'polypeptide(L)'
;MRTIKTIEDFWEVIDEIRIEKQLNWSELVGGKAQQAASKKWNPPLTYILQIQRKLDVDIINTFAYQLFESKIFLNKDPETPKKMAMIYKRIQQADWMEDEETVQKVQEIARTII
;
A
#
# COMPACT_ATOMS: atom_id res chain seq x y z
N MET A 1 21.62 0.73 0.52
CA MET A 1 20.28 0.56 -0.09
C MET A 1 19.28 1.28 0.81
N ARG A 2 18.78 2.46 0.41
CA ARG A 2 17.68 3.13 1.15
C ARG A 2 16.38 2.38 0.85
N THR A 3 15.66 2.01 1.90
CA THR A 3 14.31 1.45 1.76
C THR A 3 13.31 2.61 1.65
N ILE A 4 12.52 2.62 0.59
CA ILE A 4 11.42 3.59 0.43
C ILE A 4 10.25 3.07 1.25
N LYS A 5 9.88 3.78 2.33
CA LYS A 5 8.74 3.41 3.20
C LYS A 5 7.61 4.43 3.12
N THR A 6 7.93 5.67 2.76
CA THR A 6 6.97 6.77 2.68
C THR A 6 7.00 7.44 1.30
N ILE A 7 6.00 8.28 1.03
CA ILE A 7 5.96 9.13 -0.18
C ILE A 7 7.11 10.16 -0.15
N GLU A 8 7.48 10.65 1.03
CA GLU A 8 8.60 11.59 1.18
C GLU A 8 9.92 10.89 0.85
N ASP A 9 10.14 9.67 1.35
CA ASP A 9 11.32 8.85 1.01
C ASP A 9 11.40 8.62 -0.50
N PHE A 10 10.26 8.35 -1.15
CA PHE A 10 10.20 8.19 -2.60
C PHE A 10 10.68 9.45 -3.30
N TRP A 11 10.11 10.61 -2.96
CA TRP A 11 10.49 11.85 -3.62
C TRP A 11 11.91 12.30 -3.29
N GLU A 12 12.45 11.96 -2.12
CA GLU A 12 13.88 12.18 -1.82
C GLU A 12 14.78 11.39 -2.76
N VAL A 13 14.52 10.09 -2.94
CA VAL A 13 15.29 9.25 -3.88
C VAL A 13 15.17 9.79 -5.31
N ILE A 14 13.96 10.19 -5.72
CA ILE A 14 13.75 10.79 -7.04
C ILE A 14 14.51 12.11 -7.20
N ASP A 15 14.49 12.97 -6.17
CA ASP A 15 15.13 14.29 -6.22
C ASP A 15 16.66 14.16 -6.28
N GLU A 16 17.25 13.21 -5.55
CA GLU A 16 18.69 12.90 -5.62
C GLU A 16 19.10 12.52 -7.04
N ILE A 17 18.42 11.54 -7.64
CA ILE A 17 18.72 11.07 -9.00
C ILE A 17 18.46 12.18 -10.03
N ARG A 18 17.40 12.97 -9.84
CA ARG A 18 17.06 14.11 -10.69
C ARG A 18 18.18 15.16 -10.67
N ILE A 19 18.71 15.49 -9.49
CA ILE A 19 19.81 16.46 -9.31
C ILE A 19 21.09 15.95 -9.97
N GLU A 20 21.44 14.68 -9.77
CA GLU A 20 22.60 14.05 -10.42
C GLU A 20 22.51 14.12 -11.95
N LYS A 21 21.30 13.95 -12.49
CA LYS A 21 21.01 14.04 -13.93
C LYS A 21 20.74 15.47 -14.41
N GLN A 22 20.83 16.48 -13.53
CA GLN A 22 20.57 17.89 -13.83
C GLN A 22 19.20 18.15 -14.48
N LEU A 23 18.19 17.35 -14.13
CA LEU A 23 16.84 17.46 -14.69
C LEU A 23 15.98 18.40 -13.85
N ASN A 24 15.04 19.11 -14.47
CA ASN A 24 14.03 19.88 -13.76
C ASN A 24 12.78 19.04 -13.45
N TRP A 25 12.02 19.44 -12.43
CA TRP A 25 10.75 18.78 -12.10
C TRP A 25 9.73 18.81 -13.24
N SER A 26 9.70 19.89 -14.03
CA SER A 26 8.85 20.02 -15.22
C SER A 26 9.23 19.03 -16.32
N GLU A 27 10.53 18.79 -16.51
CA GLU A 27 11.02 17.81 -17.48
C GLU A 27 10.71 16.39 -17.03
N LEU A 28 10.73 16.14 -15.72
CA LEU A 28 10.44 14.83 -15.15
C LEU A 28 8.93 14.51 -15.15
N VAL A 29 8.09 15.36 -14.56
CA VAL A 29 6.66 15.06 -14.31
C VAL A 29 5.67 16.03 -14.97
N GLY A 30 6.15 16.97 -15.80
CA GLY A 30 5.30 17.91 -16.53
C GLY A 30 4.50 18.83 -15.60
N GLY A 31 3.20 18.96 -15.86
CA GLY A 31 2.29 19.82 -15.07
C GLY A 31 2.14 19.44 -13.60
N LYS A 32 2.74 18.33 -13.16
CA LYS A 32 2.78 17.90 -11.75
C LYS A 32 4.03 18.38 -11.01
N ALA A 33 4.88 19.19 -11.64
CA ALA A 33 6.17 19.63 -11.10
C ALA A 33 6.06 20.23 -9.70
N GLN A 34 5.08 21.11 -9.46
CA GLN A 34 4.90 21.74 -8.16
C GLN A 34 4.52 20.73 -7.07
N GLN A 35 3.69 19.74 -7.40
CA GLN A 35 3.24 18.71 -6.46
C GLN A 35 4.36 17.69 -6.16
N ALA A 36 5.21 17.40 -7.15
CA ALA A 36 6.41 16.59 -6.97
C ALA A 36 7.47 17.33 -6.13
N ALA A 37 7.72 18.61 -6.42
CA ALA A 37 8.65 19.45 -5.66
C ALA A 37 8.23 19.62 -4.19
N SER A 38 6.94 19.58 -3.90
CA SER A 38 6.44 19.61 -2.51
C SER A 38 6.57 18.28 -1.77
N LYS A 39 7.07 17.21 -2.42
CA LYS A 39 7.28 15.85 -1.88
C LYS A 39 6.05 15.18 -1.24
N LYS A 40 4.85 15.71 -1.50
CA LYS A 40 3.59 15.29 -0.86
C LYS A 40 2.63 14.60 -1.81
N TRP A 41 2.93 14.61 -3.09
CA TRP A 41 2.08 13.99 -4.09
C TRP A 41 2.25 12.46 -4.05
N ASN A 42 1.16 11.71 -3.98
CA ASN A 42 1.19 10.27 -4.21
C ASN A 42 0.95 9.98 -5.70
N PRO A 43 2.00 9.73 -6.51
CA PRO A 43 1.81 9.50 -7.93
C PRO A 43 1.17 8.12 -8.17
N PRO A 44 0.23 8.00 -9.14
CA PRO A 44 -0.25 6.70 -9.55
C PRO A 44 0.90 5.90 -10.21
N LEU A 45 0.76 4.58 -10.27
CA LEU A 45 1.76 3.68 -10.85
C LEU A 45 2.22 4.09 -12.25
N THR A 46 1.31 4.60 -13.08
CA THR A 46 1.62 5.10 -14.43
C THR A 46 2.69 6.19 -14.42
N TYR A 47 2.62 7.12 -13.47
CA TYR A 47 3.62 8.16 -13.31
C TYR A 47 4.93 7.62 -12.75
N ILE A 48 4.88 6.66 -11.81
CA ILE A 48 6.08 6.01 -11.27
C ILE A 48 6.86 5.33 -12.40
N LEU A 49 6.19 4.60 -13.28
CA LEU A 49 6.81 3.94 -14.44
C LEU A 49 7.39 4.96 -15.45
N GLN A 50 6.71 6.08 -15.67
CA GLN A 50 7.22 7.16 -16.54
C GLN A 50 8.47 7.81 -15.95
N ILE A 51 8.47 8.08 -14.64
CA ILE A 51 9.61 8.64 -13.91
C ILE A 51 10.81 7.69 -14.02
N GLN A 52 10.62 6.39 -13.79
CA GLN A 52 11.67 5.38 -13.94
C GLN A 52 12.29 5.39 -15.33
N ARG A 53 11.47 5.41 -16.38
CA ARG A 53 11.95 5.48 -17.78
C ARG A 53 12.74 6.75 -18.06
N LYS A 54 12.28 7.90 -17.57
CA LYS A 54 12.96 9.19 -17.77
C LYS A 54 14.27 9.29 -17.00
N LEU A 55 14.31 8.72 -15.81
CA LEU A 55 15.51 8.70 -14.98
C LEU A 55 16.44 7.55 -15.33
N ASP A 56 16.03 6.62 -16.18
CA ASP A 56 16.79 5.40 -16.53
C ASP A 56 17.25 4.64 -15.27
N VAL A 57 16.30 4.41 -14.36
CA VAL A 57 16.53 3.73 -13.09
C VAL A 57 15.44 2.71 -12.82
N ASP A 58 15.86 1.55 -12.31
CA ASP A 58 14.95 0.51 -11.87
C ASP A 58 14.59 0.71 -10.39
N ILE A 59 13.56 1.52 -10.15
CA ILE A 59 13.06 1.76 -8.79
C ILE A 59 12.08 0.64 -8.38
N ILE A 60 11.59 -0.19 -9.31
CA ILE A 60 10.64 -1.29 -8.99
C ILE A 60 11.35 -2.31 -8.10
N ASN A 61 12.61 -2.61 -8.38
CA ASN A 61 13.41 -3.49 -7.52
C ASN A 61 13.63 -2.90 -6.11
N THR A 62 13.61 -1.58 -5.95
CA THR A 62 13.66 -0.89 -4.64
C THR A 62 12.29 -0.91 -3.92
N PHE A 63 11.18 -0.90 -4.68
CA PHE A 63 9.82 -1.04 -4.15
C PHE A 63 9.39 -2.48 -3.90
N ALA A 64 10.07 -3.47 -4.49
CA ALA A 64 9.72 -4.89 -4.45
C ALA A 64 9.60 -5.45 -3.03
N TYR A 65 10.31 -4.87 -2.05
CA TYR A 65 10.23 -5.28 -0.65
C TYR A 65 8.91 -4.90 0.03
N GLN A 66 8.19 -3.86 -0.40
CA GLN A 66 6.86 -3.51 0.15
C GLN A 66 5.69 -3.91 -0.76
N LEU A 67 5.91 -4.09 -2.07
CA LEU A 67 4.88 -4.65 -2.96
C LEU A 67 4.60 -6.14 -2.69
N PHE A 68 5.56 -6.87 -2.10
CA PHE A 68 5.31 -8.21 -1.57
C PHE A 68 4.43 -8.20 -0.32
N GLU A 69 4.44 -7.13 0.49
CA GLU A 69 3.48 -6.95 1.58
C GLU A 69 2.10 -6.49 1.05
N SER A 70 2.03 -5.69 -0.02
CA SER A 70 0.74 -5.29 -0.60
C SER A 70 0.12 -6.35 -1.53
N LYS A 71 0.86 -7.38 -1.97
CA LYS A 71 0.28 -8.61 -2.51
C LYS A 71 -0.54 -9.41 -1.49
N ILE A 72 -0.51 -9.05 -0.20
CA ILE A 72 -1.41 -9.60 0.83
C ILE A 72 -2.85 -9.00 0.70
N PHE A 73 -3.08 -8.07 -0.24
CA PHE A 73 -4.42 -7.63 -0.64
C PHE A 73 -5.03 -8.43 -1.81
N LEU A 74 -4.51 -9.62 -2.13
CA LEU A 74 -5.15 -10.53 -3.09
C LEU A 74 -5.81 -11.69 -2.31
N ASN A 75 -7.15 -11.76 -2.42
CA ASN A 75 -8.08 -12.67 -1.75
C ASN A 75 -8.31 -12.44 -0.25
N LYS A 76 -8.89 -11.30 0.10
CA LYS A 76 -9.84 -11.28 1.23
C LYS A 76 -11.20 -10.97 0.65
N ASP A 77 -12.16 -11.86 0.90
CA ASP A 77 -13.58 -11.64 0.59
C ASP A 77 -13.94 -10.17 0.90
N PRO A 78 -14.52 -9.40 -0.04
CA PRO A 78 -14.87 -8.00 0.19
C PRO A 78 -15.79 -7.80 1.41
N GLU A 79 -16.48 -8.84 1.88
CA GLU A 79 -17.25 -8.83 3.11
C GLU A 79 -16.44 -9.12 4.39
N THR A 80 -15.15 -9.44 4.28
CA THR A 80 -14.25 -9.76 5.41
C THR A 80 -14.28 -8.69 6.51
N PRO A 81 -14.24 -7.38 6.22
CA PRO A 81 -14.34 -6.37 7.28
C PRO A 81 -15.67 -6.44 8.05
N LYS A 82 -16.77 -6.72 7.33
CA LYS A 82 -18.11 -6.84 7.90
C LYS A 82 -18.27 -8.13 8.71
N LYS A 83 -17.73 -9.24 8.22
CA LYS A 83 -17.71 -10.54 8.90
C LYS A 83 -16.83 -10.51 10.16
N MET A 84 -15.68 -9.87 10.10
CA MET A 84 -14.81 -9.65 11.27
C MET A 84 -15.48 -8.75 12.31
N ALA A 85 -16.19 -7.71 11.89
CA ALA A 85 -16.96 -6.87 12.82
C ALA A 85 -18.09 -7.66 13.52
N MET A 86 -18.74 -8.60 12.83
CA MET A 86 -19.75 -9.50 13.43
C MET A 86 -19.13 -10.46 14.45
N ILE A 87 -17.96 -11.04 14.14
CA ILE A 87 -17.21 -11.89 15.08
C ILE A 87 -16.81 -11.08 16.31
N TYR A 88 -16.26 -9.89 16.12
CA TYR A 88 -15.83 -9.02 17.21
C TYR A 88 -16.98 -8.61 18.13
N LYS A 89 -18.14 -8.26 17.55
CA LYS A 89 -19.35 -7.93 18.32
C LYS A 89 -19.84 -9.10 19.17
N ARG A 90 -19.76 -10.33 18.64
CA ARG A 90 -20.13 -11.54 19.38
C ARG A 90 -19.15 -11.88 20.49
N ILE A 91 -17.85 -11.73 20.24
CA ILE A 91 -16.80 -11.97 21.24
C ILE A 91 -16.88 -10.96 22.40
N GLN A 92 -17.28 -9.71 22.12
CA GLN A 92 -17.46 -8.68 23.15
C GLN A 92 -18.76 -8.81 23.96
N GLN A 93 -19.72 -9.61 23.49
CA GLN A 93 -20.82 -10.06 24.35
C GLN A 93 -20.22 -11.16 25.23
N ALA A 94 -20.00 -10.83 26.50
CA ALA A 94 -19.46 -11.77 27.48
C ALA A 94 -20.24 -13.10 27.43
N ASP A 95 -19.52 -14.20 27.60
CA ASP A 95 -19.97 -15.61 27.55
C ASP A 95 -20.10 -16.26 26.16
N TRP A 96 -19.50 -15.67 25.11
CA TRP A 96 -19.52 -16.27 23.75
C TRP A 96 -18.87 -17.66 23.63
N MET A 97 -18.03 -18.07 24.59
CA MET A 97 -17.44 -19.42 24.66
C MET A 97 -18.28 -20.41 25.48
N GLU A 98 -19.37 -19.96 26.08
CA GLU A 98 -20.28 -20.81 26.87
C GLU A 98 -21.45 -21.34 26.04
N ASP A 99 -21.76 -20.69 24.91
CA ASP A 99 -22.79 -21.13 23.96
C ASP A 99 -22.18 -21.77 22.71
N GLU A 100 -22.29 -23.10 22.63
CA GLU A 100 -21.77 -23.93 21.55
C GLU A 100 -22.32 -23.53 20.17
N GLU A 101 -23.57 -23.03 20.11
CA GLU A 101 -24.19 -22.57 18.86
C GLU A 101 -23.53 -21.27 18.36
N THR A 102 -23.18 -20.36 19.28
CA THR A 102 -22.47 -19.12 18.96
C THR A 102 -21.04 -19.38 18.53
N VAL A 103 -20.35 -20.34 19.17
CA VAL A 103 -19.00 -20.76 18.78
C VAL A 103 -19.00 -21.34 17.37
N GLN A 104 -19.95 -22.22 17.02
CA GLN A 104 -20.06 -22.79 15.68
C GLN A 104 -20.29 -21.72 14.61
N LYS A 105 -21.19 -20.76 14.85
CA LYS A 105 -21.45 -19.65 13.91
C LYS A 105 -20.23 -18.75 13.71
N VAL A 106 -19.44 -18.52 14.76
CA VAL A 106 -18.18 -17.76 14.67
C VAL A 106 -17.15 -18.53 13.83
N GLN A 107 -17.03 -19.84 14.06
CA GLN A 107 -16.10 -20.70 13.31
C GLN A 107 -16.50 -20.82 11.83
N GLU A 108 -17.78 -20.94 11.51
CA GLU A 108 -18.27 -20.96 10.13
C GLU A 108 -17.96 -19.67 9.39
N ILE A 109 -18.23 -18.52 10.01
CA ILE A 109 -17.89 -17.21 9.41
C ILE A 109 -16.38 -17.11 9.20
N ALA A 110 -15.57 -17.50 10.20
CA ALA A 110 -14.12 -17.47 10.10
C ALA A 110 -13.57 -18.37 8.98
N ARG A 111 -14.18 -19.55 8.74
CA ARG A 111 -13.79 -20.45 7.65
C ARG A 111 -14.04 -19.86 6.26
N THR A 112 -14.99 -18.93 6.12
CA THR A 112 -15.28 -18.25 4.83
C THR A 112 -14.33 -17.10 4.53
N ILE A 113 -13.41 -16.77 5.44
CA ILE A 113 -12.46 -15.65 5.31
C ILE A 113 -11.07 -16.12 4.84
N ILE A 114 -10.79 -17.42 4.87
CA ILE A 114 -9.50 -18.03 4.49
C ILE A 114 -9.51 -18.46 3.02
#